data_AF-A0A6J2TAY3-F1
#
_entry.id   AF-A0A6J2TAY3-F1
#
_cell.length_a   1.000
_cell.length_b   1.000
_cell.length_c   1.000
_cell.angle_alpha   90.00
_cell.angle_beta   90.00
_cell.angle_gamma   90.00
#
_symmetry.space_group_name_H-M   'P 1'
#
loop_
_entity.id
_entity.type
_entity.pdbx_description
1 polymer ?
#
loop_
_entity_poly.entity_id
_entity_poly.type
_entity_poly.pdbx_seq_one_letter_code
_entity_poly.pdbx_strand_id
1 'polypeptide(L)'
;MMEIDDMDADWLVDAEFICKTITDIMSEKDWIYKFMLQHLLATATFFRGSKIDVPLDFEQYLRFHMPFPVTPIFNAAQPGYIHLYAPTTHPMVSNSFVNPESVQLLLRGNLRDTMDHLSSIFCNSGVEYKLAYRTHDIGDQGFIHEILACEQRDFGMPSIISFVFLPALQFSITEFPLPPFVPTSPAWTHCGDSFYWLALLQVYPRYDNRSFCPYVPRMQLIQDERMIKYRNVLRLLMRIGIGNDIPDISDIFVLKGLHFFRLRYSTSCDCNLSLATLFMELLNIHTDITYHDALQKYMTFGGFQQHWMCNALKLDCIARNVSMFYYINCIHLDHLKHLFGII
;
A
#
# COMPACT_ATOMS: atom_id res chain seq x y z
N MET A 1 -6.15 -9.78 22.70
CA MET A 1 -6.16 -9.60 21.23
C MET A 1 -5.86 -10.95 20.62
N MET A 2 -6.74 -11.56 19.82
CA MET A 2 -6.46 -12.92 19.31
C MET A 2 -5.39 -12.81 18.23
N GLU A 3 -4.19 -13.27 18.57
CA GLU A 3 -3.08 -13.45 17.65
C GLU A 3 -3.44 -14.51 16.60
N ILE A 4 -2.62 -14.55 15.56
CA ILE A 4 -2.59 -15.62 14.59
C ILE A 4 -2.26 -16.91 15.35
N ASP A 5 -3.09 -17.94 15.18
CA ASP A 5 -2.88 -19.20 15.90
C ASP A 5 -1.74 -19.96 15.21
N ASP A 6 -1.06 -20.89 15.91
CA ASP A 6 0.01 -21.73 15.31
C ASP A 6 -0.44 -22.45 14.02
N MET A 7 -1.75 -22.68 13.87
CA MET A 7 -2.43 -23.23 12.69
C MET A 7 -2.37 -22.34 11.43
N ASP A 8 -2.02 -21.06 11.58
CA ASP A 8 -1.90 -20.11 10.48
C ASP A 8 -0.43 -19.91 10.05
N ALA A 9 0.54 -20.56 10.71
CA ALA A 9 1.97 -20.39 10.46
C ALA A 9 2.43 -20.68 9.02
N ASP A 10 1.63 -21.44 8.25
CA ASP A 10 1.98 -21.85 6.89
C ASP A 10 1.58 -20.82 5.81
N TRP A 11 0.91 -19.72 6.15
CA TRP A 11 0.49 -18.72 5.14
C TRP A 11 1.68 -18.09 4.41
N LEU A 12 2.83 -17.96 5.08
CA LEU A 12 4.03 -17.38 4.48
C LEU A 12 4.60 -18.29 3.37
N VAL A 13 4.55 -19.61 3.58
CA VAL A 13 4.95 -20.61 2.57
C VAL A 13 4.04 -20.52 1.36
N ASP A 14 2.74 -20.33 1.58
CA ASP A 14 1.76 -20.14 0.50
C ASP A 14 1.97 -18.82 -0.23
N ALA A 15 2.24 -17.73 0.49
CA ALA A 15 2.54 -16.43 -0.09
C ALA A 15 3.82 -16.48 -0.95
N GLU A 16 4.87 -17.16 -0.48
CA GLU A 16 6.10 -17.42 -1.24
C GLU A 16 5.84 -18.20 -2.52
N PHE A 17 5.04 -19.27 -2.41
CA PHE A 17 4.67 -20.11 -3.54
C PHE A 17 3.86 -19.33 -4.59
N ILE A 18 2.88 -18.55 -4.15
CA ILE A 18 2.07 -17.66 -5.01
C ILE A 18 2.98 -16.64 -5.71
N CYS A 19 3.86 -15.95 -4.98
CA CYS A 19 4.80 -14.98 -5.55
C CYS A 19 5.69 -15.60 -6.63
N LYS A 20 6.24 -16.78 -6.34
CA LYS A 20 7.09 -17.51 -7.27
C LYS A 20 6.32 -17.89 -8.54
N THR A 21 5.13 -18.47 -8.38
CA THR A 21 4.29 -18.91 -9.51
C THR A 21 3.93 -17.73 -10.43
N ILE A 22 3.52 -16.60 -9.85
CA ILE A 22 3.21 -15.38 -10.62
C ILE A 22 4.46 -14.86 -11.34
N THR A 23 5.60 -14.85 -10.64
CA THR A 23 6.87 -14.37 -11.21
C THR A 23 7.32 -15.24 -12.36
N ASP A 24 7.25 -16.57 -12.22
CA ASP A 24 7.65 -17.53 -13.24
C ASP A 24 6.81 -17.33 -14.52
N ILE A 25 5.47 -17.30 -14.39
CA ILE A 25 4.56 -17.09 -15.53
C ILE A 25 4.77 -15.73 -16.21
N MET A 26 4.90 -14.65 -15.43
CA MET A 26 5.13 -13.34 -16.03
C MET A 26 6.51 -13.26 -16.69
N SER A 27 7.52 -13.95 -16.16
CA SER A 27 8.86 -13.98 -16.73
C SER A 27 8.96 -14.74 -18.04
N GLU A 28 8.03 -15.67 -18.32
CA GLU A 28 7.89 -16.32 -19.63
C GLU A 28 7.44 -15.32 -20.72
N LYS A 29 6.63 -14.32 -20.36
CA LYS A 29 6.23 -13.25 -21.28
C LYS A 29 7.36 -12.25 -21.50
N ASP A 30 7.99 -11.82 -20.42
CA ASP A 30 9.14 -10.93 -20.46
C ASP A 30 10.01 -11.13 -19.21
N TRP A 31 11.26 -11.50 -19.43
CA TRP A 31 12.24 -11.78 -18.37
C TRP A 31 12.43 -10.61 -17.39
N ILE A 32 12.09 -9.37 -17.77
CA ILE A 32 12.11 -8.20 -16.88
C ILE A 32 11.26 -8.39 -15.62
N TYR A 33 10.18 -9.17 -15.70
CA TYR A 33 9.28 -9.40 -14.58
C TYR A 33 9.91 -10.19 -13.45
N LYS A 34 10.97 -10.98 -13.73
CA LYS A 34 11.78 -11.63 -12.71
C LYS A 34 12.45 -10.60 -11.78
N PHE A 35 12.80 -9.43 -12.30
CA PHE A 35 13.42 -8.34 -11.54
C PHE A 35 12.36 -7.44 -10.91
N MET A 36 11.27 -7.17 -11.63
CA MET A 36 10.17 -6.35 -11.12
C MET A 36 9.46 -6.97 -9.91
N LEU A 37 9.26 -8.29 -9.92
CA LEU A 37 8.48 -9.00 -8.91
C LEU A 37 9.35 -9.61 -7.78
N GLN A 38 10.67 -9.39 -7.81
CA GLN A 38 11.62 -9.95 -6.84
C GLN A 38 11.22 -9.68 -5.38
N HIS A 39 10.62 -8.51 -5.11
CA HIS A 39 10.21 -8.09 -3.78
C HIS A 39 8.69 -8.15 -3.55
N LEU A 40 7.94 -8.91 -4.36
CA LEU A 40 6.48 -9.02 -4.24
C LEU A 40 6.04 -9.52 -2.86
N LEU A 41 6.73 -10.52 -2.30
CA LEU A 41 6.41 -11.09 -1.00
C LEU A 41 6.42 -10.05 0.13
N ALA A 42 7.31 -9.06 0.07
CA ALA A 42 7.41 -8.03 1.10
C ALA A 42 6.14 -7.16 1.20
N THR A 43 5.32 -7.15 0.14
CA THR A 43 4.08 -6.39 0.06
C THR A 43 2.86 -7.17 0.58
N ALA A 44 3.05 -8.46 0.90
CA ALA A 44 2.00 -9.37 1.32
C ALA A 44 1.36 -8.95 2.64
N THR A 45 0.12 -9.38 2.84
CA THR A 45 -0.63 -9.20 4.08
C THR A 45 -1.58 -10.37 4.22
N PHE A 46 -1.57 -11.00 5.38
CA PHE A 46 -2.50 -12.08 5.68
C PHE A 46 -3.61 -11.59 6.60
N PHE A 47 -4.85 -12.01 6.31
CA PHE A 47 -5.97 -11.75 7.18
C PHE A 47 -7.06 -12.82 7.09
N ARG A 48 -7.77 -13.04 8.19
CA ARG A 48 -8.92 -13.94 8.32
C ARG A 48 -9.95 -13.30 9.25
N GLY A 49 -11.08 -12.85 8.69
CA GLY A 49 -12.06 -12.06 9.44
C GLY A 49 -11.43 -10.79 10.03
N SER A 50 -11.53 -10.60 11.35
CA SER A 50 -10.89 -9.49 12.06
C SER A 50 -9.46 -9.79 12.54
N LYS A 51 -8.95 -11.02 12.32
CA LYS A 51 -7.54 -11.34 12.55
C LYS A 51 -6.76 -10.84 11.35
N ILE A 52 -5.76 -10.01 11.59
CA ILE A 52 -5.01 -9.38 10.52
C ILE A 52 -3.54 -9.38 10.95
N ASP A 53 -2.72 -10.07 10.20
CA ASP A 53 -1.28 -9.85 10.17
C ASP A 53 -0.95 -8.94 8.97
N VAL A 54 -1.27 -7.66 9.16
CA VAL A 54 -0.61 -6.58 8.42
C VAL A 54 0.69 -6.28 9.14
N PRO A 55 1.82 -6.22 8.42
CA PRO A 55 2.56 -7.39 7.98
C PRO A 55 3.85 -7.51 8.79
N LEU A 56 4.55 -8.62 8.60
CA LEU A 56 5.94 -8.81 9.02
C LEU A 56 6.81 -7.58 8.64
N ASP A 57 6.59 -6.99 7.46
CA ASP A 57 7.15 -5.71 7.03
C ASP A 57 6.09 -4.88 6.29
N PHE A 58 5.80 -3.64 6.72
CA PHE A 58 4.81 -2.76 6.10
C PHE A 58 5.34 -2.15 4.79
N GLU A 59 5.76 -2.97 3.82
CA GLU A 59 6.29 -2.46 2.55
C GLU A 59 5.14 -2.02 1.63
N GLN A 60 5.11 -0.71 1.37
CA GLN A 60 4.19 -0.05 0.43
C GLN A 60 4.64 -0.18 -1.02
N TYR A 61 5.95 -0.24 -1.23
CA TYR A 61 6.53 -0.15 -2.56
C TYR A 61 6.99 -1.53 -2.99
N LEU A 62 6.53 -1.96 -4.17
CA LEU A 62 7.20 -3.03 -4.88
C LEU A 62 8.48 -2.43 -5.45
N ARG A 63 9.56 -2.58 -4.70
CA ARG A 63 10.89 -2.10 -5.07
C ARG A 63 11.45 -3.02 -6.14
N PHE A 64 12.03 -2.44 -7.20
CA PHE A 64 12.70 -3.23 -8.22
C PHE A 64 13.82 -2.47 -8.90
N HIS A 65 14.64 -3.22 -9.64
CA HIS A 65 15.68 -2.68 -10.50
C HIS A 65 15.35 -3.07 -11.94
N MET A 66 15.63 -2.17 -12.88
CA MET A 66 15.60 -2.55 -14.28
C MET A 66 16.82 -3.41 -14.58
N PRO A 67 16.68 -4.45 -15.42
CA PRO A 67 17.80 -5.32 -15.73
C PRO A 67 18.64 -4.80 -16.91
N PHE A 68 18.52 -3.50 -17.19
CA PHE A 68 19.31 -2.73 -18.13
C PHE A 68 19.76 -1.43 -17.46
N PRO A 69 20.82 -0.76 -17.97
CA PRO A 69 21.32 0.47 -17.37
C PRO A 69 20.25 1.56 -17.30
N VAL A 70 20.03 2.09 -16.09
CA VAL A 70 19.16 3.24 -15.84
C VAL A 70 19.92 4.26 -15.01
N THR A 71 20.00 5.49 -15.52
CA THR A 71 20.72 6.59 -14.86
C THR A 71 19.75 7.71 -14.48
N PRO A 72 19.62 8.06 -13.19
CA PRO A 72 18.88 9.25 -12.76
C PRO A 72 19.51 10.53 -13.30
N ILE A 73 18.71 11.37 -13.93
CA ILE A 73 19.08 12.71 -14.40
C ILE A 73 18.21 13.74 -13.68
N PHE A 74 18.83 14.67 -12.97
CA PHE A 74 18.12 15.70 -12.22
C PHE A 74 17.52 16.74 -13.18
N ASN A 75 16.23 17.04 -13.00
CA ASN A 75 15.57 18.04 -13.81
C ASN A 75 15.85 19.44 -13.24
N ALA A 76 16.86 20.13 -13.78
CA ALA A 76 17.22 21.48 -13.34
C ALA A 76 16.10 22.51 -13.55
N ALA A 77 15.20 22.28 -14.52
CA ALA A 77 14.07 23.16 -14.78
C ALA A 77 12.91 22.95 -13.79
N GLN A 78 12.85 21.80 -13.10
CA GLN A 78 11.77 21.46 -12.18
C GLN A 78 12.33 20.79 -10.92
N PRO A 79 12.78 21.60 -9.94
CA PRO A 79 13.24 21.10 -8.66
C PRO A 79 12.17 20.23 -8.00
N GLY A 80 12.52 19.00 -7.62
CA GLY A 80 11.58 18.02 -7.08
C GLY A 80 11.38 16.77 -7.94
N TYR A 81 11.81 16.81 -9.22
CA TYR A 81 11.64 15.69 -10.15
C TYR A 81 12.96 15.25 -10.78
N ILE A 82 12.99 13.99 -11.19
CA ILE A 82 14.09 13.38 -11.94
C ILE A 82 13.55 12.71 -13.21
N HIS A 83 14.41 12.56 -14.21
CA HIS A 83 14.18 11.68 -15.35
C HIS A 83 15.09 10.47 -15.24
N LEU A 84 14.68 9.33 -15.78
CA LEU A 84 15.47 8.10 -15.74
C LEU A 84 15.94 7.75 -17.15
N TYR A 85 17.19 8.07 -17.46
CA TYR A 85 17.78 7.78 -18.77
C TYR A 85 18.08 6.28 -18.90
N ALA A 86 17.65 5.69 -20.01
CA ALA A 86 17.81 4.28 -20.31
C ALA A 86 18.09 4.12 -21.82
N PRO A 87 19.35 3.92 -22.25
CA PRO A 87 19.72 3.79 -23.66
C PRO A 87 19.38 2.40 -24.20
N THR A 88 18.11 2.02 -24.13
CA THR A 88 17.61 0.70 -24.54
C THR A 88 16.33 0.84 -25.35
N THR A 89 16.01 -0.20 -26.11
CA THR A 89 14.76 -0.31 -26.86
C THR A 89 13.86 -1.31 -26.11
N HIS A 90 12.98 -0.80 -25.26
CA HIS A 90 12.04 -1.60 -24.48
C HIS A 90 10.69 -0.88 -24.43
N PRO A 91 9.54 -1.58 -24.39
CA PRO A 91 8.22 -0.94 -24.32
C PRO A 91 8.02 0.00 -23.12
N MET A 92 8.80 -0.16 -22.04
CA MET A 92 8.81 0.74 -20.88
C MET A 92 9.64 2.02 -21.08
N VAL A 93 10.33 2.16 -22.21
CA VAL A 93 11.27 3.25 -22.48
C VAL A 93 10.81 4.02 -23.72
N SER A 94 10.72 5.34 -23.59
CA SER A 94 10.36 6.27 -24.66
C SER A 94 11.40 7.37 -24.77
N ASN A 95 11.92 7.61 -25.98
CA ASN A 95 12.98 8.58 -26.26
C ASN A 95 14.21 8.42 -25.35
N SER A 96 14.63 7.18 -25.08
CA SER A 96 15.72 6.82 -24.17
C SER A 96 15.49 7.21 -22.70
N PHE A 97 14.24 7.39 -22.28
CA PHE A 97 13.87 7.56 -20.87
C PHE A 97 12.84 6.52 -20.45
N VAL A 98 12.96 5.99 -19.23
CA VAL A 98 11.89 5.17 -18.65
C VAL A 98 10.62 6.02 -18.58
N ASN A 99 9.52 5.49 -19.09
CA ASN A 99 8.23 6.16 -19.08
C ASN A 99 7.37 5.55 -17.95
N PRO A 100 7.05 6.31 -16.88
CA PRO A 100 6.27 5.83 -15.75
C PRO A 100 4.94 5.20 -16.15
N GLU A 101 4.19 5.86 -17.04
CA GLU A 101 2.89 5.37 -17.51
C GLU A 101 3.02 4.01 -18.21
N SER A 102 4.00 3.86 -19.10
CA SER A 102 4.26 2.62 -19.83
C SER A 102 4.61 1.48 -18.87
N VAL A 103 5.45 1.72 -17.87
CA VAL A 103 5.78 0.73 -16.83
C VAL A 103 4.51 0.25 -16.14
N GLN A 104 3.66 1.19 -15.71
CA GLN A 104 2.44 0.86 -14.98
C GLN A 104 1.39 0.15 -15.84
N LEU A 105 1.19 0.58 -17.08
CA LEU A 105 0.24 -0.04 -18.00
C LEU A 105 0.67 -1.46 -18.38
N LEU A 106 1.97 -1.68 -18.64
CA LEU A 106 2.50 -3.01 -18.93
C LEU A 106 2.39 -3.94 -17.73
N LEU A 107 2.74 -3.45 -16.54
CA LEU A 107 2.57 -4.21 -15.29
C LEU A 107 1.10 -4.57 -15.06
N ARG A 108 0.18 -3.61 -15.24
CA ARG A 108 -1.26 -3.83 -15.09
C ARG A 108 -1.81 -4.83 -16.08
N GLY A 109 -1.46 -4.68 -17.37
CA GLY A 109 -1.89 -5.60 -18.42
C GLY A 109 -1.41 -7.03 -18.15
N ASN A 110 -0.12 -7.19 -17.87
CA ASN A 110 0.44 -8.52 -17.67
C ASN A 110 -0.01 -9.18 -16.37
N LEU A 111 -0.21 -8.44 -15.28
CA LEU A 111 -0.80 -8.98 -14.05
C LEU A 111 -2.24 -9.45 -14.28
N ARG A 112 -3.06 -8.63 -14.96
CA ARG A 112 -4.43 -8.98 -15.28
C ARG A 112 -4.50 -10.27 -16.10
N ASP A 113 -3.76 -10.33 -17.21
CA ASP A 113 -3.72 -11.50 -18.07
C ASP A 113 -3.22 -12.75 -17.33
N THR A 114 -2.26 -12.58 -16.41
CA THR A 114 -1.71 -13.68 -15.61
C THR A 114 -2.74 -14.22 -14.62
N MET A 115 -3.49 -13.34 -13.93
CA MET A 115 -4.55 -13.79 -13.02
C MET A 115 -5.73 -14.41 -13.76
N ASP A 116 -6.11 -13.85 -14.92
CA ASP A 116 -7.17 -14.39 -15.76
C ASP A 116 -6.80 -15.80 -16.28
N HIS A 117 -5.52 -16.07 -16.50
CA HIS A 117 -5.00 -17.39 -16.89
C HIS A 117 -4.91 -18.38 -15.72
N LEU A 118 -4.39 -17.94 -14.57
CA LEU A 118 -4.21 -18.80 -13.40
C LEU A 118 -5.54 -19.19 -12.77
N SER A 119 -6.43 -18.21 -12.52
CA SER A 119 -7.73 -18.32 -11.82
C SER A 119 -7.67 -18.85 -10.36
N SER A 120 -6.99 -19.97 -10.11
CA SER A 120 -6.68 -20.48 -8.77
C SER A 120 -5.28 -21.09 -8.71
N ILE A 121 -4.72 -21.19 -7.51
CA ILE A 121 -3.44 -21.85 -7.22
C ILE A 121 -3.66 -22.83 -6.07
N PHE A 122 -3.20 -24.07 -6.27
CA PHE A 122 -3.10 -25.06 -5.21
C PHE A 122 -1.69 -25.00 -4.60
N CYS A 123 -1.59 -24.55 -3.36
CA CYS A 123 -0.31 -24.36 -2.68
C CYS A 123 0.21 -25.67 -2.05
N ASN A 124 1.50 -25.71 -1.73
CA ASN A 124 2.13 -26.88 -1.13
C ASN A 124 1.59 -27.22 0.27
N SER A 125 0.97 -26.26 0.97
CA SER A 125 0.23 -26.49 2.21
C SER A 125 -1.02 -27.36 2.04
N GLY A 126 -1.47 -27.55 0.80
CA GLY A 126 -2.75 -28.20 0.48
C GLY A 126 -3.93 -27.23 0.40
N VAL A 127 -3.70 -25.92 0.56
CA VAL A 127 -4.73 -24.89 0.46
C VAL A 127 -4.88 -24.43 -1.00
N GLU A 128 -6.13 -24.33 -1.47
CA GLU A 128 -6.45 -23.73 -2.76
C GLU A 128 -6.83 -22.25 -2.58
N TYR A 129 -6.21 -21.37 -3.35
CA TYR A 129 -6.53 -19.95 -3.38
C TYR A 129 -7.10 -19.57 -4.73
N LYS A 130 -8.27 -18.91 -4.73
CA LYS A 130 -8.76 -18.18 -5.89
C LYS A 130 -8.01 -16.85 -6.02
N LEU A 131 -7.47 -16.58 -7.19
CA LEU A 131 -6.75 -15.35 -7.48
C LEU A 131 -7.64 -14.29 -8.11
N ALA A 132 -7.40 -13.04 -7.75
CA ALA A 132 -7.98 -11.87 -8.40
C ALA A 132 -6.95 -10.75 -8.47
N TYR A 133 -7.09 -9.90 -9.48
CA TYR A 133 -6.29 -8.70 -9.64
C TYR A 133 -7.19 -7.47 -9.79
N ARG A 134 -6.87 -6.41 -9.07
CA ARG A 134 -7.51 -5.11 -9.24
C ARG A 134 -6.51 -3.97 -9.09
N THR A 135 -6.90 -2.81 -9.59
CA THR A 135 -6.15 -1.56 -9.46
C THR A 135 -7.03 -0.44 -8.98
N HIS A 136 -6.42 0.55 -8.34
CA HIS A 136 -7.06 1.83 -8.05
C HIS A 136 -6.14 2.97 -8.41
N ASP A 137 -6.70 4.01 -9.01
CA ASP A 137 -5.96 5.20 -9.41
C ASP A 137 -5.75 6.11 -8.18
N ILE A 138 -4.51 6.49 -7.88
CA ILE A 138 -4.22 7.55 -6.90
C ILE A 138 -3.63 8.74 -7.65
N GLY A 139 -4.46 9.78 -7.83
CA GLY A 139 -4.00 11.11 -8.20
C GLY A 139 -2.92 11.11 -9.29
N ASP A 140 -1.74 11.63 -8.97
CA ASP A 140 -0.59 11.71 -9.88
C ASP A 140 0.30 10.45 -9.91
N GLN A 141 0.09 9.47 -9.03
CA GLN A 141 0.96 8.30 -8.83
C GLN A 141 0.60 7.09 -9.68
N GLY A 142 -0.47 7.15 -10.47
CA GLY A 142 -0.95 6.02 -11.26
C GLY A 142 -1.75 5.02 -10.42
N PHE A 143 -1.50 3.74 -10.62
CA PHE A 143 -2.23 2.60 -10.06
C PHE A 143 -1.56 2.08 -8.79
N ILE A 144 -2.33 1.92 -7.72
CA ILE A 144 -2.04 0.90 -6.71
C ILE A 144 -2.47 -0.44 -7.31
N HIS A 145 -1.60 -1.43 -7.19
CA HIS A 145 -1.85 -2.79 -7.64
C HIS A 145 -2.24 -3.64 -6.45
N GLU A 146 -3.22 -4.53 -6.65
CA GLU A 146 -3.54 -5.55 -5.68
C GLU A 146 -3.74 -6.91 -6.33
N ILE A 147 -3.02 -7.89 -5.80
CA ILE A 147 -3.25 -9.31 -6.07
C ILE A 147 -3.88 -9.91 -4.81
N LEU A 148 -5.06 -10.49 -4.97
CA LEU A 148 -5.82 -11.14 -3.89
C LEU A 148 -5.81 -12.64 -4.09
N ALA A 149 -5.35 -13.36 -3.09
CA ALA A 149 -5.47 -14.81 -2.99
C ALA A 149 -6.45 -15.13 -1.86
N CYS A 150 -7.67 -15.54 -2.23
CA CYS A 150 -8.74 -15.88 -1.30
C CYS A 150 -8.86 -17.39 -1.19
N GLU A 151 -8.69 -17.92 0.03
CA GLU A 151 -8.82 -19.35 0.30
C GLU A 151 -10.20 -19.86 -0.14
N GLN A 152 -10.22 -20.94 -0.91
CA GLN A 152 -11.43 -21.67 -1.22
C GLN A 152 -11.73 -22.63 -0.06
N ARG A 153 -12.74 -22.28 0.75
CA ARG A 153 -13.14 -23.06 1.92
C ARG A 153 -14.65 -23.23 1.96
N ASP A 154 -15.10 -24.43 2.31
CA ASP A 154 -16.52 -24.76 2.41
C ASP A 154 -17.21 -24.16 3.65
N PHE A 155 -16.49 -24.01 4.77
CA PHE A 155 -17.03 -23.56 6.04
C PHE A 155 -16.12 -22.58 6.77
N GLY A 156 -16.70 -21.55 7.38
CA GLY A 156 -15.97 -20.54 8.15
C GLY A 156 -15.44 -19.39 7.29
N MET A 157 -14.72 -18.46 7.92
CA MET A 157 -14.14 -17.32 7.22
C MET A 157 -12.89 -17.75 6.43
N PRO A 158 -12.80 -17.44 5.13
CA PRO A 158 -11.63 -17.75 4.34
C PRO A 158 -10.44 -16.89 4.78
N SER A 159 -9.25 -17.47 4.74
CA SER A 159 -8.00 -16.72 4.77
C SER A 159 -7.79 -15.96 3.46
N ILE A 160 -7.20 -14.78 3.58
CA ILE A 160 -6.85 -13.95 2.43
C ILE A 160 -5.40 -13.55 2.56
N ILE A 161 -4.64 -13.75 1.48
CA ILE A 161 -3.32 -13.15 1.28
C ILE A 161 -3.48 -12.06 0.23
N SER A 162 -3.20 -10.82 0.61
CA SER A 162 -3.27 -9.66 -0.28
C SER A 162 -1.89 -9.04 -0.49
N PHE A 163 -1.50 -8.85 -1.74
CA PHE A 163 -0.27 -8.17 -2.15
C PHE A 163 -0.66 -6.79 -2.68
N VAL A 164 -0.55 -5.76 -1.82
CA VAL A 164 -0.91 -4.36 -2.16
C VAL A 164 0.36 -3.54 -2.31
N PHE A 165 0.57 -2.95 -3.49
CA PHE A 165 1.81 -2.25 -3.77
C PHE A 165 1.71 -1.13 -4.80
N LEU A 166 2.64 -0.19 -4.67
CA LEU A 166 2.99 0.78 -5.71
C LEU A 166 4.36 0.40 -6.29
N PRO A 167 4.51 0.23 -7.61
CA PRO A 167 5.83 -0.01 -8.20
C PRO A 167 6.75 1.19 -7.92
N ALA A 168 8.04 0.92 -7.64
CA ALA A 168 9.06 1.97 -7.54
C ALA A 168 10.44 1.43 -7.92
N LEU A 169 11.20 2.23 -8.70
CA LEU A 169 12.58 1.86 -9.03
C LEU A 169 13.50 2.20 -7.88
N GLN A 170 14.31 1.23 -7.46
CA GLN A 170 15.28 1.39 -6.39
C GLN A 170 16.65 1.78 -6.92
N PHE A 171 17.29 2.72 -6.21
CA PHE A 171 18.66 3.16 -6.46
C PHE A 171 19.47 3.11 -5.17
N SER A 172 20.67 2.55 -5.22
CA SER A 172 21.62 2.61 -4.10
C SER A 172 22.13 4.04 -3.91
N ILE A 173 22.17 4.52 -2.67
CA ILE A 173 22.72 5.85 -2.35
C ILE A 173 24.23 5.91 -2.65
N THR A 174 24.93 4.79 -2.55
CA THR A 174 26.39 4.73 -2.80
C THR A 174 26.73 4.90 -4.27
N GLU A 175 25.85 4.47 -5.18
CA GLU A 175 26.03 4.56 -6.62
C GLU A 175 25.40 5.84 -7.19
N PHE A 176 24.18 6.14 -6.73
CA PHE A 176 23.42 7.33 -7.10
C PHE A 176 23.06 8.11 -5.84
N PRO A 177 23.84 9.14 -5.47
CA PRO A 177 23.57 9.94 -4.29
C PRO A 177 22.15 10.52 -4.31
N LEU A 178 21.54 10.63 -3.13
CA LEU A 178 20.21 11.21 -2.98
C LEU A 178 20.19 12.63 -3.58
N PRO A 179 19.16 12.99 -4.37
CA PRO A 179 19.08 14.34 -4.93
C PRO A 179 19.06 15.40 -3.83
N PRO A 180 19.77 16.53 -3.99
CA PRO A 180 19.97 17.52 -2.92
C PRO A 180 18.67 18.21 -2.46
N PHE A 181 17.62 18.16 -3.28
CA PHE A 181 16.31 18.73 -2.98
C PHE A 181 15.40 17.78 -2.20
N VAL A 182 15.77 16.51 -2.03
CA VAL A 182 14.98 15.59 -1.20
C VAL A 182 15.20 15.97 0.26
N PRO A 183 14.14 16.29 1.02
CA PRO A 183 14.29 16.74 2.40
C PRO A 183 15.01 15.67 3.25
N THR A 184 16.10 16.06 3.90
CA THR A 184 16.87 15.26 4.87
C THR A 184 16.54 15.65 6.33
N SER A 185 15.32 16.14 6.55
CA SER A 185 14.90 16.82 7.79
C SER A 185 15.27 16.08 9.10
N PRO A 186 15.67 16.81 10.16
CA PRO A 186 15.95 16.26 11.49
C PRO A 186 14.81 15.42 12.07
N ALA A 187 13.56 15.67 11.66
CA ALA A 187 12.38 14.94 12.10
C ALA A 187 12.47 13.43 11.84
N TRP A 188 13.35 13.01 10.93
CA TRP A 188 13.50 11.62 10.51
C TRP A 188 14.77 10.94 11.03
N THR A 189 15.57 11.63 11.85
CA THR A 189 16.84 11.09 12.41
C THR A 189 16.64 9.80 13.23
N HIS A 190 15.43 9.57 13.75
CA HIS A 190 15.07 8.38 14.51
C HIS A 190 14.63 7.17 13.66
N CYS A 191 14.61 7.29 12.33
CA CYS A 191 14.09 6.26 11.42
C CYS A 191 15.19 5.42 10.74
N GLY A 192 16.43 5.52 11.24
CA GLY A 192 17.59 4.81 10.69
C GLY A 192 18.12 5.41 9.39
N ASP A 193 19.34 5.01 9.03
CA ASP A 193 19.94 5.37 7.75
C ASP A 193 19.37 4.47 6.66
N SER A 194 18.80 5.09 5.62
CA SER A 194 18.46 4.35 4.41
C SER A 194 19.71 4.18 3.56
N PHE A 195 19.87 3.02 2.95
CA PHE A 195 20.95 2.73 2.00
C PHE A 195 20.53 2.92 0.54
N TYR A 196 19.25 3.22 0.31
CA TYR A 196 18.66 3.36 -1.02
C TYR A 196 17.62 4.48 -1.04
N TRP A 197 17.26 4.90 -2.24
CA TRP A 197 16.09 5.75 -2.47
C TRP A 197 15.27 5.22 -3.63
N LEU A 198 14.03 5.66 -3.71
CA LEU A 198 13.04 5.19 -4.67
C LEU A 198 12.69 6.29 -5.66
N ALA A 199 12.65 5.96 -6.94
CA ALA A 199 12.01 6.79 -7.95
C ALA A 199 10.55 6.36 -8.08
N LEU A 200 9.65 7.16 -7.50
CA LEU A 200 8.21 6.92 -7.55
C LEU A 200 7.67 7.27 -8.94
N LEU A 201 6.87 6.37 -9.50
CA LEU A 201 6.25 6.55 -10.80
C LEU A 201 5.16 7.63 -10.70
N GLN A 202 5.25 8.67 -11.52
CA GLN A 202 4.17 9.64 -11.69
C GLN A 202 3.57 9.50 -13.08
N VAL A 203 2.29 9.10 -13.13
CA VAL A 203 1.56 8.84 -14.39
C VAL A 203 0.90 10.11 -14.92
N TYR A 204 0.48 11.01 -14.03
CA TYR A 204 -0.07 12.32 -14.41
C TYR A 204 0.75 13.46 -13.81
N PRO A 205 2.04 13.56 -14.16
CA PRO A 205 2.86 14.66 -13.68
C PRO A 205 2.28 15.96 -14.25
N ARG A 206 2.23 17.01 -13.42
CA ARG A 206 1.75 18.33 -13.84
C ARG A 206 2.57 18.95 -14.98
N TYR A 207 3.73 18.38 -15.31
CA TYR A 207 4.72 19.03 -16.14
C TYR A 207 5.34 18.15 -17.25
N ASP A 208 5.88 16.97 -16.94
CA ASP A 208 6.57 16.11 -17.92
C ASP A 208 6.30 14.62 -17.65
N ASN A 209 5.74 13.92 -18.63
CA ASN A 209 5.35 12.50 -18.55
C ASN A 209 6.51 11.51 -18.39
N ARG A 210 7.75 11.99 -18.29
CA ARG A 210 8.96 11.22 -17.95
C ARG A 210 9.41 11.42 -16.51
N SER A 211 8.70 12.24 -15.73
CA SER A 211 9.09 12.61 -14.37
C SER A 211 8.83 11.50 -13.36
N PHE A 212 9.80 11.34 -12.48
CA PHE A 212 9.71 10.53 -11.27
C PHE A 212 9.93 11.43 -10.06
N CYS A 213 9.27 11.08 -8.95
CA CYS A 213 9.48 11.75 -7.67
C CYS A 213 10.46 10.92 -6.82
N PRO A 214 11.65 11.44 -6.49
CA PRO A 214 12.58 10.75 -5.61
C PRO A 214 12.06 10.77 -4.16
N TYR A 215 12.12 9.61 -3.51
CA TYR A 215 11.58 9.39 -2.18
C TYR A 215 12.49 8.47 -1.36
N VAL A 216 12.60 8.73 -0.05
CA VAL A 216 13.29 7.84 0.89
C VAL A 216 12.22 7.18 1.76
N PRO A 217 12.11 5.84 1.76
CA PRO A 217 11.09 5.12 2.53
C PRO A 217 11.44 4.99 4.01
N ARG A 218 11.67 6.11 4.68
CA ARG A 218 12.16 6.17 6.06
C ARG A 218 11.25 5.43 7.04
N MET A 219 9.94 5.51 6.83
CA MET A 219 8.96 4.81 7.66
C MET A 219 9.03 3.29 7.55
N GLN A 220 9.42 2.76 6.39
CA GLN A 220 9.53 1.31 6.17
C GLN A 220 10.73 0.71 6.92
N LEU A 221 11.65 1.55 7.38
CA LEU A 221 12.82 1.16 8.16
C LEU A 221 12.55 1.14 9.67
N ILE A 222 11.38 1.61 10.11
CA ILE A 222 10.98 1.48 11.51
C ILE A 222 10.64 0.01 11.74
N GLN A 223 11.33 -0.66 12.66
CA GLN A 223 11.09 -2.07 13.01
C GLN A 223 10.86 -2.29 14.51
N ASP A 224 10.60 -1.21 15.25
CA ASP A 224 10.40 -1.24 16.71
C ASP A 224 8.92 -1.06 17.11
N GLU A 225 8.67 -0.79 18.40
CA GLU A 225 7.33 -0.58 18.98
C GLU A 225 6.47 0.45 18.23
N ARG A 226 7.10 1.39 17.52
CA ARG A 226 6.39 2.37 16.70
C ARG A 226 5.62 1.71 15.55
N MET A 227 6.13 0.63 14.96
CA MET A 227 5.39 -0.14 13.95
C MET A 227 4.22 -0.91 14.55
N ILE A 228 4.38 -1.44 15.76
CA ILE A 228 3.30 -2.13 16.48
C ILE A 228 2.11 -1.17 16.67
N LYS A 229 2.39 0.09 17.01
CA LYS A 229 1.38 1.14 17.11
C LYS A 229 0.58 1.31 15.81
N TYR A 230 1.25 1.37 14.66
CA TYR A 230 0.57 1.45 13.36
C TYR A 230 -0.28 0.23 13.05
N ARG A 231 0.27 -0.97 13.27
CA ARG A 231 -0.45 -2.23 13.08
C ARG A 231 -1.75 -2.22 13.89
N ASN A 232 -1.68 -1.77 15.14
CA ASN A 232 -2.86 -1.68 16.01
C ASN A 232 -3.89 -0.66 15.50
N VAL A 233 -3.48 0.50 14.98
CA VAL A 233 -4.43 1.47 14.40
C VAL A 233 -5.18 0.87 13.21
N LEU A 234 -4.49 0.19 12.30
CA LEU A 234 -5.12 -0.43 11.12
C LEU A 234 -6.07 -1.57 11.52
N ARG A 235 -5.68 -2.37 12.51
CA ARG A 235 -6.57 -3.41 13.09
C ARG A 235 -7.84 -2.81 13.68
N LEU A 236 -7.72 -1.67 14.38
CA LEU A 236 -8.86 -0.96 14.94
C LEU A 236 -9.79 -0.42 13.84
N LEU A 237 -9.22 0.23 12.82
CA LEU A 237 -9.99 0.72 11.68
C LEU A 237 -10.73 -0.42 10.99
N MET A 238 -10.03 -1.50 10.61
CA MET A 238 -10.65 -2.65 9.94
C MET A 238 -11.77 -3.28 10.77
N ARG A 239 -11.61 -3.38 12.10
CA ARG A 239 -12.67 -3.86 13.00
C ARG A 239 -13.88 -2.94 13.02
N ILE A 240 -13.68 -1.62 13.02
CA ILE A 240 -14.77 -0.66 12.91
C ILE A 240 -15.47 -0.83 11.56
N GLY A 241 -14.72 -0.99 10.47
CA GLY A 241 -15.27 -1.22 9.14
C GLY A 241 -16.13 -2.47 9.09
N ILE A 242 -15.60 -3.62 9.51
CA ILE A 242 -16.31 -4.90 9.54
C ILE A 242 -17.52 -4.82 10.48
N GLY A 243 -17.35 -4.33 11.70
CA GLY A 243 -18.42 -4.28 12.70
C GLY A 243 -19.55 -3.30 12.37
N ASN A 244 -19.33 -2.40 11.40
CA ASN A 244 -20.33 -1.43 10.96
C ASN A 244 -20.68 -1.59 9.47
N ASP A 245 -20.32 -2.69 8.81
CA ASP A 245 -20.58 -2.91 7.39
C ASP A 245 -20.18 -1.69 6.52
N ILE A 246 -18.97 -1.16 6.73
CA ILE A 246 -18.40 -0.06 5.94
C ILE A 246 -17.31 -0.64 5.04
N PRO A 247 -17.63 -0.95 3.76
CA PRO A 247 -16.73 -1.66 2.86
C PRO A 247 -15.35 -1.00 2.76
N ASP A 248 -15.32 0.32 2.60
CA ASP A 248 -14.07 1.09 2.39
C ASP A 248 -13.08 0.93 3.55
N ILE A 249 -13.57 0.91 4.80
CA ILE A 249 -12.71 0.74 5.99
C ILE A 249 -12.37 -0.73 6.23
N SER A 250 -13.21 -1.65 5.77
CA SER A 250 -12.94 -3.09 5.87
C SER A 250 -11.93 -3.60 4.84
N ASP A 251 -11.57 -2.76 3.86
CA ASP A 251 -10.66 -3.12 2.78
C ASP A 251 -9.22 -2.76 3.11
N ILE A 252 -8.36 -3.77 3.25
CA ILE A 252 -6.94 -3.59 3.58
C ILE A 252 -6.20 -2.73 2.55
N PHE A 253 -6.65 -2.79 1.31
CA PHE A 253 -6.15 -1.98 0.22
C PHE A 253 -6.31 -0.48 0.51
N VAL A 254 -7.52 -0.09 0.95
CA VAL A 254 -7.85 1.29 1.32
C VAL A 254 -7.07 1.70 2.57
N LEU A 255 -6.99 0.83 3.57
CA LEU A 255 -6.26 1.10 4.81
C LEU A 255 -4.76 1.31 4.61
N LYS A 256 -4.12 0.49 3.77
CA LYS A 256 -2.74 0.71 3.32
C LYS A 256 -2.64 2.02 2.53
N GLY A 257 -3.58 2.29 1.62
CA GLY A 257 -3.68 3.54 0.86
C GLY A 257 -3.71 4.82 1.72
N LEU A 258 -4.46 4.82 2.83
CA LEU A 258 -4.51 5.95 3.76
C LEU A 258 -3.17 6.20 4.44
N HIS A 259 -2.51 5.12 4.81
CA HIS A 259 -1.16 5.19 5.34
C HIS A 259 -0.20 5.76 4.30
N PHE A 260 -0.31 5.34 3.03
CA PHE A 260 0.48 5.85 1.91
C PHE A 260 0.31 7.37 1.75
N PHE A 261 -0.94 7.84 1.79
CA PHE A 261 -1.27 9.25 1.69
C PHE A 261 -0.64 10.04 2.85
N ARG A 262 -0.85 9.59 4.09
CA ARG A 262 -0.33 10.28 5.27
C ARG A 262 1.20 10.36 5.27
N LEU A 263 1.89 9.26 5.00
CA LEU A 263 3.35 9.23 5.03
C LEU A 263 4.00 10.12 3.98
N ARG A 264 3.34 10.33 2.85
CA ARG A 264 3.83 11.19 1.77
C ARG A 264 3.69 12.67 2.10
N TYR A 265 2.58 13.06 2.73
CA TYR A 265 2.22 14.46 2.95
C TYR A 265 2.48 14.96 4.37
N SER A 266 2.76 14.07 5.33
CA SER A 266 3.13 14.47 6.69
C SER A 266 4.58 14.98 6.73
N THR A 267 4.73 16.25 7.13
CA THR A 267 6.04 16.85 7.41
C THR A 267 6.63 16.42 8.75
N SER A 268 5.85 15.72 9.59
CA SER A 268 6.21 15.29 10.94
C SER A 268 6.33 13.77 11.05
N CYS A 269 7.28 13.31 11.87
CA CYS A 269 7.36 11.90 12.23
C CYS A 269 6.28 11.54 13.26
N ASP A 270 5.41 10.62 12.88
CA ASP A 270 4.34 10.04 13.70
C ASP A 270 4.87 9.15 14.85
N CYS A 271 6.19 8.97 14.92
CA CYS A 271 6.86 8.21 15.97
C CYS A 271 6.45 8.67 17.38
N ASN A 272 6.19 9.97 17.57
CA ASN A 272 5.84 10.55 18.87
C ASN A 272 4.33 10.60 19.16
N LEU A 273 3.46 10.26 18.21
CA LEU A 273 2.01 10.28 18.43
C LEU A 273 1.59 9.14 19.36
N SER A 274 0.62 9.37 20.24
CA SER A 274 0.01 8.25 20.97
C SER A 274 -0.78 7.35 20.00
N LEU A 275 -1.04 6.09 20.37
CA LEU A 275 -1.89 5.19 19.58
C LEU A 275 -3.25 5.84 19.29
N ALA A 276 -3.85 6.47 20.32
CA ALA A 276 -5.16 7.11 20.22
C ALA A 276 -5.13 8.30 19.26
N THR A 277 -4.11 9.16 19.36
CA THR A 277 -3.94 10.31 18.46
C THR A 277 -3.77 9.86 17.01
N LEU A 278 -2.89 8.88 16.77
CA LEU A 278 -2.66 8.34 15.43
C LEU A 278 -3.94 7.70 14.85
N PHE A 279 -4.69 6.96 15.69
CA PHE A 279 -5.98 6.38 15.30
C PHE A 279 -7.00 7.46 14.91
N MET A 280 -7.14 8.51 15.73
CA MET A 280 -8.07 9.61 15.44
C MET A 280 -7.69 10.34 14.15
N GLU A 281 -6.41 10.60 13.93
CA GLU A 281 -5.96 11.27 12.71
C GLU A 281 -6.22 10.42 11.46
N LEU A 282 -5.92 9.12 11.49
CA LEU A 282 -6.20 8.24 10.36
C LEU A 282 -7.71 8.06 10.11
N LEU A 283 -8.53 7.99 11.16
CA LEU A 283 -9.99 7.93 11.05
C LEU A 283 -10.56 9.20 10.41
N ASN A 284 -10.07 10.37 10.82
CA ASN A 284 -10.51 11.66 10.28
C ASN A 284 -10.09 11.82 8.82
N ILE A 285 -8.83 11.50 8.47
CA ILE A 285 -8.37 11.50 7.07
C ILE A 285 -9.26 10.61 6.20
N HIS A 286 -9.60 9.42 6.68
CA HIS A 286 -10.49 8.53 5.95
C HIS A 286 -11.89 9.12 5.77
N THR A 287 -12.45 9.68 6.84
CA THR A 287 -13.77 10.32 6.82
C THR A 287 -13.82 11.41 5.76
N ASP A 288 -12.80 12.27 5.72
CA ASP A 288 -12.69 13.33 4.72
C ASP A 288 -12.61 12.75 3.31
N ILE A 289 -11.72 11.78 3.06
CA ILE A 289 -11.55 11.19 1.73
C ILE A 289 -12.86 10.53 1.24
N THR A 290 -13.49 9.71 2.07
CA THR A 290 -14.74 9.02 1.73
C THR A 290 -15.88 10.01 1.49
N TYR A 291 -15.96 11.08 2.30
CA TYR A 291 -16.99 12.10 2.11
C TYR A 291 -16.81 12.86 0.79
N HIS A 292 -15.57 13.27 0.47
CA HIS A 292 -15.28 13.97 -0.78
C HIS A 292 -15.54 13.09 -2.01
N ASP A 293 -15.13 11.82 -1.98
CA ASP A 293 -15.41 10.87 -3.06
C ASP A 293 -16.91 10.62 -3.23
N ALA A 294 -17.65 10.40 -2.14
CA ALA A 294 -19.09 10.23 -2.18
C ALA A 294 -19.81 11.48 -2.73
N LEU A 295 -19.38 12.68 -2.33
CA LEU A 295 -19.91 13.94 -2.84
C LEU A 295 -19.63 14.13 -4.33
N GLN A 296 -18.40 13.85 -4.78
CA GLN A 296 -18.03 13.94 -6.19
C GLN A 296 -18.87 12.96 -7.03
N LYS A 297 -19.01 11.71 -6.59
CA LYS A 297 -19.86 10.71 -7.27
C LYS A 297 -21.33 11.14 -7.27
N TYR A 298 -21.84 11.70 -6.17
CA TYR A 298 -23.19 12.22 -6.09
C TYR A 298 -23.44 13.33 -7.13
N MET A 299 -22.51 14.29 -7.23
CA MET A 299 -22.57 15.39 -8.20
C MET A 299 -22.45 14.90 -9.65
N THR A 300 -21.61 13.89 -9.89
CA THR A 300 -21.34 13.38 -11.24
C THR A 300 -22.47 12.48 -11.76
N PHE A 301 -23.04 11.64 -10.90
CA PHE A 301 -24.02 10.61 -11.29
C PHE A 301 -25.45 10.92 -10.87
N GLY A 302 -25.73 12.15 -10.41
CA GLY A 302 -27.10 12.66 -10.23
C GLY A 302 -27.88 12.05 -9.06
N GLY A 303 -27.21 11.60 -8.00
CA GLY A 303 -27.85 11.19 -6.74
C GLY A 303 -28.68 9.89 -6.77
N PHE A 304 -28.72 9.15 -7.89
CA PHE A 304 -29.48 7.90 -8.00
C PHE A 304 -28.87 6.74 -7.19
N GLN A 305 -27.59 6.81 -6.82
CA GLN A 305 -26.91 5.84 -5.96
C GLN A 305 -26.62 6.44 -4.58
N GLN A 306 -27.60 6.36 -3.67
CA GLN A 306 -27.51 6.92 -2.31
C GLN A 306 -26.57 6.15 -1.36
N HIS A 307 -26.15 4.94 -1.73
CA HIS A 307 -25.36 4.07 -0.85
C HIS A 307 -23.97 4.65 -0.51
N TRP A 308 -23.31 5.36 -1.44
CA TRP A 308 -22.02 6.03 -1.18
C TRP A 308 -22.14 7.08 -0.07
N MET A 309 -23.18 7.93 -0.17
CA MET A 309 -23.42 8.96 0.83
C MET A 309 -23.85 8.36 2.17
N CYS A 310 -24.61 7.26 2.16
CA CYS A 310 -24.98 6.54 3.38
C CYS A 310 -23.75 6.02 4.13
N ASN A 311 -22.81 5.38 3.43
CA ASN A 311 -21.56 4.89 4.03
C ASN A 311 -20.69 6.05 4.56
N ALA A 312 -20.57 7.13 3.79
CA ALA A 312 -19.81 8.33 4.20
C ALA A 312 -20.39 8.98 5.48
N LEU A 313 -21.72 9.12 5.55
CA LEU A 313 -22.39 9.68 6.73
C LEU A 313 -22.31 8.75 7.94
N LYS A 314 -22.36 7.43 7.73
CA LYS A 314 -22.17 6.44 8.79
C LYS A 314 -20.76 6.56 9.39
N LEU A 315 -19.75 6.69 8.54
CA LEU A 315 -18.38 6.92 8.96
C LEU A 315 -18.21 8.25 9.72
N ASP A 316 -18.74 9.36 9.20
CA ASP A 316 -18.70 10.67 9.88
C ASP A 316 -19.36 10.60 11.28
N CYS A 317 -20.49 9.92 11.41
CA CYS A 317 -21.14 9.70 12.70
C CYS A 317 -20.24 8.93 13.68
N ILE A 318 -19.60 7.84 13.23
CA ILE A 318 -18.65 7.08 14.05
C ILE A 318 -17.46 7.96 14.43
N ALA A 319 -16.84 8.66 13.48
CA ALA A 319 -15.70 9.52 13.73
C ALA A 319 -16.01 10.63 14.74
N ARG A 320 -17.18 11.26 14.65
CA ARG A 320 -17.66 12.25 15.62
C ARG A 320 -17.88 11.66 17.00
N ASN A 321 -18.53 10.50 17.09
CA ASN A 321 -18.78 9.84 18.37
C ASN A 321 -17.45 9.46 19.03
N VAL A 322 -16.53 8.84 18.30
CA VAL A 322 -15.24 8.42 18.84
C VAL A 322 -14.37 9.62 19.20
N SER A 323 -14.36 10.69 18.39
CA SER A 323 -13.72 11.96 18.72
C SER A 323 -14.28 12.55 20.00
N MET A 324 -15.60 12.61 20.12
CA MET A 324 -16.29 13.14 21.29
C MET A 324 -15.92 12.33 22.54
N PHE A 325 -15.93 11.00 22.47
CA PHE A 325 -15.49 10.14 23.58
C PHE A 325 -14.03 10.38 23.94
N TYR A 326 -13.14 10.50 22.96
CA TYR A 326 -11.71 10.76 23.17
C TYR A 326 -11.47 12.10 23.87
N TYR A 327 -12.08 13.18 23.39
CA TYR A 327 -11.90 14.54 23.91
C TYR A 327 -12.62 14.78 25.24
N ILE A 328 -13.80 14.17 25.47
CA ILE A 328 -14.55 14.33 26.72
C ILE A 328 -13.88 13.58 27.88
N ASN A 329 -13.32 12.39 27.62
CA ASN A 329 -12.91 11.49 28.70
C ASN A 329 -11.40 11.43 28.96
N CYS A 330 -10.56 12.17 28.23
CA CYS A 330 -9.09 12.06 28.32
C CYS A 330 -8.63 10.60 28.39
N ILE A 331 -9.22 9.73 27.55
CA ILE A 331 -9.23 8.27 27.76
C ILE A 331 -7.78 7.76 27.86
N HIS A 332 -7.41 7.29 29.06
CA HIS A 332 -6.12 6.64 29.30
C HIS A 332 -6.00 5.43 28.37
N LEU A 333 -4.81 5.22 27.78
CA LEU A 333 -4.52 4.19 26.78
C LEU A 333 -5.05 2.79 27.16
N ASP A 334 -5.10 2.49 28.45
CA ASP A 334 -5.54 1.19 28.99
C ASP A 334 -7.05 0.96 28.92
N HIS A 335 -7.88 2.02 28.89
CA HIS A 335 -9.31 1.89 28.64
C HIS A 335 -9.60 1.55 27.17
N LEU A 336 -8.79 2.05 26.23
CA LEU A 336 -8.90 1.68 24.81
C LEU A 336 -8.52 0.21 24.60
N LYS A 337 -7.47 -0.27 25.27
CA LYS A 337 -7.10 -1.70 25.27
C LYS A 337 -8.26 -2.61 25.72
N HIS A 338 -8.97 -2.21 26.78
CA HIS A 338 -10.09 -2.97 27.31
C HIS A 338 -11.35 -2.93 26.44
N LEU A 339 -11.63 -1.80 25.78
CA LEU A 339 -12.79 -1.62 24.87
C LEU A 339 -12.65 -2.41 23.56
N PHE A 340 -11.42 -2.64 23.10
CA PHE A 340 -11.13 -3.33 21.84
C PHE A 340 -10.65 -4.78 22.01
N GLY A 341 -10.71 -5.33 23.22
CA GLY A 341 -10.36 -6.74 23.51
C GLY A 341 -8.85 -7.03 23.38
N ILE A 342 -8.01 -6.04 23.67
CA ILE A 342 -6.56 -6.15 23.72
C ILE A 342 -6.17 -6.26 25.19
N ILE A 343 -6.33 -7.47 25.76
CA ILE A 343 -5.52 -7.89 26.92
C ILE A 343 -4.11 -8.14 26.40
#